data_AF-A0A397S886-F1
#
_entry.id   AF-A0A397S886-F1
#
_cell.length_a   1.000
_cell.length_b   1.000
_cell.length_c   1.000
_cell.angle_alpha   90.00
_cell.angle_beta   90.00
_cell.angle_gamma   90.00
#
_symmetry.space_group_name_H-M   'P 1'
#
loop_
_entity.id
_entity.type
_entity.pdbx_description
1 polymer ?
#
loop_
_entity_poly.entity_id
_entity_poly.type
_entity_poly.pdbx_seq_one_letter_code
_entity_poly.pdbx_strand_id
1 'polypeptide(L)' 'MAQYCLGYCYQYGKGIDRDKLKAFEWYSKAAKGGNKLAKNNLDDLVKKLTTY' A
#
# COMPACT_ATOMS: atom_id res chain seq x y z
N MET A 1 -2.32 -12.49 0.07
CA MET A 1 -1.06 -12.16 0.81
C MET A 1 -0.04 -11.45 -0.08
N ALA A 2 0.34 -12.01 -1.24
CA ALA A 2 1.41 -11.46 -2.10
C ALA A 2 1.24 -9.98 -2.51
N GLN A 3 0.04 -9.55 -2.95
CA GLN A 3 -0.22 -8.16 -3.35
C GLN A 3 -0.05 -7.16 -2.19
N TYR A 4 -0.40 -7.55 -0.96
CA TYR A 4 -0.20 -6.73 0.23
C TYR A 4 1.29 -6.52 0.53
N CYS A 5 2.07 -7.61 0.48
CA CYS A 5 3.51 -7.55 0.73
C CYS A 5 4.21 -6.61 -0.26
N LEU A 6 3.79 -6.61 -1.53
CA LEU A 6 4.36 -5.73 -2.54
C LEU A 6 4.02 -4.26 -2.28
N GLY A 7 2.78 -3.95 -1.91
CA GLY A 7 2.40 -2.61 -1.47
C GLY A 7 3.22 -2.13 -0.26
N TYR A 8 3.46 -3.04 0.69
CA TYR A 8 4.28 -2.78 1.87
C TYR A 8 5.76 -2.52 1.52
N CYS A 9 6.33 -3.30 0.60
CA CYS A 9 7.71 -3.08 0.15
C CYS A 9 7.86 -1.71 -0.52
N TYR A 10 6.91 -1.29 -1.36
CA TYR A 10 6.94 0.02 -2.01
C TYR A 10 6.72 1.17 -1.02
N GLN A 11 5.89 0.98 0.01
CA GLN A 11 5.65 2.00 1.03
C GLN A 11 6.91 2.28 1.88
N TYR A 12 7.63 1.23 2.27
CA TYR A 12 8.77 1.34 3.20
C TYR A 12 10.14 1.26 2.53
N GLY A 13 10.19 0.90 1.24
CA GLY A 13 11.42 0.75 0.48
C GLY A 13 12.20 -0.51 0.87
N LYS A 14 11.51 -1.63 1.10
CA LYS A 14 12.16 -2.89 1.49
C LYS A 14 12.62 -3.65 0.25
N GLY A 15 13.91 -3.53 -0.06
CA GLY A 15 14.53 -4.21 -1.21
C GLY A 15 14.14 -3.62 -2.57
N ILE A 16 13.36 -2.54 -2.58
CA ILE A 16 12.96 -1.74 -3.75
C ILE A 16 12.90 -0.28 -3.35
N ASP A 17 12.97 0.63 -4.32
CA ASP A 17 12.79 2.06 -4.06
C ASP A 17 11.40 2.38 -3.52
N ARG A 18 11.34 3.38 -2.65
CA ARG A 18 10.08 3.86 -2.09
C ARG A 18 9.26 4.52 -3.18
N ASP A 19 8.05 4.01 -3.37
CA ASP A 19 7.09 4.54 -4.33
C ASP A 19 5.68 4.46 -3.73
N LYS A 20 5.21 5.60 -3.22
CA LYS A 20 3.89 5.69 -2.58
C LYS A 20 2.74 5.47 -3.57
N LEU A 21 2.93 5.78 -4.86
CA LEU A 21 1.91 5.57 -5.89
C LEU A 21 1.77 4.08 -6.18
N LYS A 22 2.89 3.37 -6.37
CA LYS A 22 2.85 1.90 -6.52
C LYS A 22 2.32 1.21 -5.27
N ALA A 23 2.68 1.69 -4.07
CA ALA A 23 2.13 1.17 -2.83
C ALA A 23 0.59 1.27 -2.81
N PHE A 24 0.05 2.43 -3.21
CA PHE A 24 -1.38 2.67 -3.32
C PHE A 24 -2.06 1.68 -4.30
N GLU A 25 -1.48 1.47 -5.49
CA GLU A 25 -2.02 0.53 -6.48
C GLU A 25 -2.10 -0.90 -5.95
N TRP A 26 -1.02 -1.38 -5.31
CA TRP A 26 -0.95 -2.74 -4.80
C TRP A 26 -1.86 -2.97 -3.60
N TYR A 27 -1.95 -2.01 -2.68
CA TYR A 27 -2.91 -2.07 -1.59
C TYR A 27 -4.35 -1.98 -2.09
N SER A 28 -4.65 -1.17 -3.11
CA SER A 28 -5.99 -1.08 -3.72
C SER A 28 -6.41 -2.41 -4.36
N LYS A 29 -5.52 -3.07 -5.12
CA LYS A 29 -5.77 -4.41 -5.68
C LYS A 29 -6.04 -5.44 -4.58
N ALA A 30 -5.21 -5.44 -3.53
CA ALA A 30 -5.38 -6.37 -2.41
C ALA A 30 -6.68 -6.09 -1.62
N ALA A 31 -7.03 -4.83 -1.39
CA ALA A 31 -8.26 -4.43 -0.71
C ALA A 31 -9.52 -4.82 -1.50
N LYS A 32 -9.50 -4.68 -2.84
CA LYS A 32 -10.57 -5.16 -3.73
C LYS A 32 -10.79 -6.68 -3.62
N GLY A 33 -9.72 -7.44 -3.36
CA GLY A 33 -9.78 -8.87 -3.08
C GLY A 33 -10.23 -9.23 -1.66
N GLY A 34 -10.74 -8.28 -0.87
CA GLY A 34 -11.22 -8.52 0.49
C GLY A 34 -10.13 -8.53 1.57
N ASN A 35 -8.89 -8.14 1.24
CA ASN A 35 -7.82 -8.07 2.22
C ASN A 35 -7.98 -6.83 3.13
N LYS A 36 -8.49 -7.06 4.34
CA LYS A 36 -8.71 -6.00 5.36
C LYS A 36 -7.42 -5.29 5.77
N LEU A 37 -6.29 -6.00 5.83
CA LEU A 37 -4.99 -5.39 6.19
C LEU A 37 -4.52 -4.43 5.10
N ALA A 38 -4.72 -4.80 3.83
CA ALA A 38 -4.41 -3.91 2.72
C ALA A 38 -5.28 -2.66 2.72
N LYS A 39 -6.58 -2.80 3.04
CA LYS A 39 -7.47 -1.64 3.19
C LYS A 39 -7.01 -0.69 4.30
N ASN A 40 -6.66 -1.21 5.48
CA ASN A 40 -6.17 -0.38 6.58
C ASN A 40 -4.88 0.38 6.22
N ASN A 41 -3.94 -0.29 5.54
CA ASN A 41 -2.70 0.37 5.10
C ASN A 41 -2.94 1.35 3.95
N LEU A 42 -3.90 1.07 3.07
CA LEU A 42 -4.33 2.01 2.03
C LEU A 42 -4.88 3.30 2.67
N ASP A 43 -5.75 3.16 3.67
CA ASP A 43 -6.37 4.29 4.35
C ASP A 43 -5.32 5.14 5.10
N ASP A 44 -4.35 4.50 5.77
CA ASP A 44 -3.21 5.19 6.39
C ASP A 44 -2.31 5.91 5.36
N LEU A 45 -2.02 5.24 4.24
CA LEU A 45 -1.21 5.80 3.16
C LEU A 45 -1.91 7.02 2.54
N VAL A 46 -3.21 6.95 2.26
CA VAL A 46 -4.00 8.06 1.71
C VAL A 46 -4.00 9.23 2.67
N LYS A 47 -4.26 9.00 3.97
CA LYS A 47 -4.20 10.06 4.98
C LYS A 47 -2.87 10.80 4.97
N LYS A 48 -1.75 10.06 4.91
CA LYS A 48 -0.39 10.62 4.85
C LYS A 48 -0.08 11.36 3.55
N LEU A 49 -0.77 11.04 2.45
CA LEU A 49 -0.63 11.73 1.17
C LEU A 49 -1.44 13.03 1.12
N THR A 50 -2.56 13.10 1.84
CA THR A 50 -3.45 14.27 1.86
C THR A 50 -3.16 15.27 2.99
N THR A 51 -2.22 14.97 3.90
CA THR A 51 -1.81 15.86 5.00
C THR A 51 -0.63 16.78 4.68
N TYR A 52 -0.20 16.83 3.43
CA TYR A 52 0.76 17.80 2.88
C TYR A 52 0.08 18.56 1.75
#